data_AF-A0A935SMB4-F1
#
_entry.id   AF-A0A935SMB4-F1
#
_cell.length_a   1.000
_cell.length_b   1.000
_cell.length_c   1.000
_cell.angle_alpha   90.00
_cell.angle_beta   90.00
_cell.angle_gamma   90.00
#
_symmetry.space_group_name_H-M   'P 1'
#
loop_
_entity.id
_entity.type
_entity.pdbx_description
1 polymer ?
#
loop_
_entity_poly.entity_id
_entity_poly.type
_entity_poly.pdbx_seq_one_letter_code
_entity_poly.pdbx_strand_id
1 'polypeptide(L)' 'MASYEKLLNIKRKRKHDLRQILNAIFYLVKTGCQWRMLPGEFPKWQIVYYYCNRWKTLGLSKRSDAFSKIVKGETR' A
#
# COMPACT_ATOMS: atom_id res chain seq x y z
N MET A 1 5.44 -3.84 17.43
CA MET A 1 4.14 -3.42 16.85
C MET A 1 3.98 -1.89 16.73
N ALA A 2 4.50 -1.07 17.65
CA ALA A 2 4.32 0.39 17.62
C ALA A 2 4.99 1.20 16.46
N SER A 3 5.98 0.64 15.75
CA SER A 3 6.74 1.40 14.74
C SER A 3 5.97 1.61 13.42
N TYR A 4 5.24 0.60 12.93
CA TYR A 4 4.56 0.70 11.63
C TYR A 4 3.27 1.54 11.68
N GLU A 5 2.60 1.65 12.82
CA GLU A 5 1.37 2.45 12.93
C GLU A 5 1.64 3.94 12.73
N LYS A 6 2.81 4.40 13.23
CA LYS A 6 3.31 5.76 13.06
C LYS A 6 3.73 6.00 11.60
N LEU A 7 4.37 5.01 10.96
CA LEU A 7 4.79 5.06 9.56
C LEU A 7 3.61 5.08 8.58
N LEU A 8 2.58 4.27 8.86
CA LEU A 8 1.37 4.21 8.07
C LEU A 8 0.41 5.34 8.41
N ASN A 9 0.58 6.04 9.54
CA ASN A 9 -0.31 7.07 10.07
C ASN A 9 -1.76 6.56 10.19
N ILE A 10 -1.94 5.37 10.75
CA ILE A 10 -3.21 4.62 10.73
C ILE A 10 -4.39 5.45 11.26
N LYS A 11 -4.12 6.37 12.21
CA LYS A 11 -5.08 7.32 12.80
C LYS A 11 -5.74 8.33 11.83
N ARG A 12 -5.22 8.56 10.62
CA ARG A 12 -5.91 9.42 9.64
C ARG A 12 -7.11 8.69 9.01
N LYS A 13 -8.27 9.32 9.03
CA LYS A 13 -9.47 8.88 8.28
C LYS A 13 -9.15 8.93 6.78
N ARG A 14 -8.93 7.77 6.15
CA ARG A 14 -8.68 7.67 4.71
C ARG A 14 -9.97 7.36 3.98
N LYS A 15 -10.12 7.90 2.77
CA LYS A 15 -11.19 7.51 1.85
C LYS A 15 -10.99 6.09 1.29
N HIS A 16 -9.74 5.64 1.17
CA HIS A 16 -9.38 4.32 0.67
C HIS A 16 -8.61 3.53 1.72
N ASP A 17 -8.96 2.25 1.87
CA ASP A 17 -8.23 1.34 2.75
C ASP A 17 -6.80 1.10 2.21
N LEU A 18 -5.83 0.97 3.11
CA LEU A 18 -4.44 0.66 2.78
C LEU A 18 -4.34 -0.69 2.08
N ARG A 19 -5.22 -1.65 2.41
CA ARG A 19 -5.30 -2.94 1.73
C ARG A 19 -5.65 -2.80 0.25
N GLN A 20 -6.58 -1.92 -0.11
CA GLN A 20 -6.92 -1.66 -1.52
C GLN A 20 -5.74 -1.08 -2.29
N ILE A 21 -5.00 -0.17 -1.65
CA ILE A 21 -3.79 0.43 -2.23
C ILE A 21 -2.71 -0.64 -2.43
N LEU A 22 -2.52 -1.53 -1.45
CA LEU A 22 -1.58 -2.65 -1.58
C LEU A 22 -1.99 -3.64 -2.66
N ASN A 23 -3.26 -3.99 -2.76
CA ASN A 23 -3.77 -4.86 -3.80
C ASN A 23 -3.53 -4.24 -5.19
N ALA A 24 -3.70 -2.92 -5.35
CA ALA A 24 -3.37 -2.22 -6.59
C ALA A 24 -1.88 -2.30 -6.92
N ILE A 25 -0.99 -2.13 -5.94
CA ILE A 25 0.46 -2.29 -6.13
C ILE A 25 0.81 -3.73 -6.51
N PHE A 26 0.24 -4.73 -5.82
CA PHE A 26 0.47 -6.13 -6.16
C PHE A 26 -0.06 -6.49 -7.54
N TYR A 27 -1.20 -5.92 -7.94
CA TYR A 27 -1.71 -6.06 -9.29
C TYR A 27 -0.70 -5.53 -10.31
N LEU A 28 -0.21 -4.30 -10.15
CA LEU A 28 0.80 -3.69 -11.02
C LEU A 28 2.09 -4.51 -11.11
N VAL A 29 2.57 -5.03 -9.98
CA VAL A 29 3.80 -5.86 -9.95
C VAL A 29 3.58 -7.22 -10.61
N LYS A 30 2.39 -7.83 -10.42
CA LYS A 30 2.06 -9.15 -10.98
C LYS A 30 1.79 -9.11 -12.48
N THR A 31 1.11 -8.08 -12.96
CA THR A 31 0.73 -7.95 -14.38
C THR A 31 1.75 -7.16 -15.20
N GLY A 32 2.58 -6.33 -14.55
CA GLY A 32 3.49 -5.42 -15.23
C GLY A 32 2.79 -4.29 -15.98
N CYS A 33 1.49 -4.07 -15.74
CA CYS A 33 0.72 -3.06 -16.48
C CYS A 33 1.15 -1.63 -16.13
N GLN A 34 0.93 -0.70 -17.06
CA GLN A 34 1.26 0.70 -16.84
C GLN A 34 0.37 1.29 -15.73
N TRP A 35 0.92 2.20 -14.93
CA TRP A 35 0.20 2.89 -13.84
C TRP A 35 -1.12 3.52 -14.29
N ARG A 36 -1.19 4.05 -15.51
CA ARG A 36 -2.40 4.69 -16.08
C ARG A 36 -3.46 3.69 -16.54
N MET A 37 -3.08 2.41 -16.72
CA MET A 37 -3.98 1.32 -17.10
C MET A 37 -4.52 0.56 -15.88
N LEU A 38 -4.39 1.13 -14.68
CA LEU A 38 -4.94 0.51 -13.49
C LEU A 38 -6.48 0.39 -13.62
N PRO A 39 -7.07 -0.79 -13.39
CA PRO A 39 -8.51 -0.97 -13.42
C PRO A 39 -9.23 -0.01 -12.47
N GLY A 40 -10.42 0.47 -12.89
CA GLY A 40 -11.21 1.44 -12.11
C GLY A 40 -11.75 0.91 -10.77
N GLU A 41 -11.66 -0.39 -10.53
CA GLU A 41 -11.97 -1.02 -9.24
C GLU A 41 -10.95 -0.63 -8.15
N PHE A 42 -9.75 -0.23 -8.55
CA PHE A 42 -8.70 0.22 -7.65
C PHE A 42 -8.74 1.74 -7.42
N PRO A 43 -8.17 2.22 -6.30
CA PRO A 43 -7.97 3.65 -6.09
C PRO A 43 -7.20 4.28 -7.26
N LYS A 44 -7.47 5.56 -7.54
CA LYS A 44 -6.77 6.30 -8.61
C LYS A 44 -5.26 6.09 -8.52
N TRP A 45 -4.63 5.83 -9.66
CA TRP A 45 -3.20 5.52 -9.77
C TRP A 45 -2.29 6.56 -9.06
N GLN A 46 -2.70 7.84 -9.02
CA GLN A 46 -1.99 8.92 -8.32
C GLN A 46 -1.84 8.64 -6.82
N ILE A 47 -2.90 8.12 -6.20
CA ILE A 47 -2.92 7.76 -4.78
C ILE A 47 -2.01 6.54 -4.56
N VAL A 48 -2.15 5.53 -5.41
CA VAL A 48 -1.33 4.30 -5.35
C VAL A 48 0.15 4.63 -5.48
N TYR A 49 0.51 5.50 -6.43
CA TYR A 49 1.87 5.99 -6.63
C TYR A 49 2.38 6.78 -5.43
N TYR A 50 1.58 7.67 -4.85
CA TYR A 50 1.93 8.43 -3.64
C TYR A 50 2.35 7.51 -2.49
N TYR A 51 1.55 6.47 -2.22
CA TYR A 51 1.85 5.51 -1.17
C TYR A 51 3.07 4.64 -1.51
N CYS A 52 3.18 4.18 -2.76
CA CYS A 52 4.34 3.42 -3.22
C CYS A 52 5.64 4.21 -3.05
N ASN A 53 5.66 5.48 -3.46
CA ASN A 53 6.83 6.34 -3.32
C ASN A 53 7.15 6.63 -1.84
N ARG A 54 6.13 6.92 -1.03
CA ARG A 54 6.29 7.14 0.41
C ARG A 54 6.89 5.91 1.11
N TRP A 55 6.45 4.71 0.75
CA TRP A 55 6.99 3.46 1.31
C TRP A 55 8.39 3.11 0.80
N LYS A 56 8.72 3.48 -0.45
CA LYS A 56 10.11 3.39 -0.95
C LYS A 56 11.06 4.26 -0.13
N THR A 57 10.70 5.53 0.12
CA THR A 57 11.52 6.45 0.93
C THR A 57 11.69 5.97 2.36
N LEU A 58 10.69 5.28 2.92
CA LEU A 58 10.74 4.71 4.27
C LEU A 58 11.52 3.38 4.36
N GLY A 59 12.07 2.87 3.25
CA GLY A 59 12.82 1.61 3.25
C GLY A 59 11.95 0.36 3.49
N LEU A 60 10.63 0.50 3.45
CA LEU A 60 9.68 -0.60 3.64
C LEU A 60 9.71 -1.61 2.48
N SER A 61 10.29 -1.24 1.34
CA SER A 61 10.47 -2.14 0.19
C SER A 61 11.42 -3.31 0.48
N LYS A 62 12.29 -3.22 1.50
CA LYS A 62 13.26 -4.29 1.83
C LYS A 62 12.65 -5.44 2.64
N ARG A 63 11.39 -5.34 3.05
CA ARG A 63 10.76 -6.33 3.94
C ARG A 63 9.41 -6.76 3.38
N SER A 64 9.43 -7.83 2.59
CA SER A 64 8.25 -8.68 2.32
C SER A 64 7.45 -8.95 3.60
N ASP A 65 8.13 -9.05 4.76
CA ASP A 65 7.50 -9.29 6.06
C ASP A 65 6.59 -8.16 6.52
N ALA A 66 6.88 -6.89 6.20
CA ALA A 66 6.09 -5.75 6.68
C ALA A 66 4.74 -5.66 5.94
N PHE A 67 4.76 -5.87 4.62
CA PHE A 67 3.54 -5.90 3.81
C PHE A 67 2.64 -7.08 4.14
N SER A 68 3.23 -8.26 4.37
CA SER A 68 2.49 -9.45 4.82
C SER A 68 1.74 -9.18 6.14
N LYS A 69 2.39 -8.50 7.10
CA LYS A 69 1.76 -8.13 8.38
C LYS A 69 0.61 -7.13 8.23
N ILE A 70 0.71 -6.17 7.31
CA ILE A 70 -0.37 -5.21 7.01
C ILE A 70 -1.56 -5.93 6.35
N VAL A 71 -1.31 -6.85 5.43
CA VAL A 71 -2.35 -7.60 4.72
C VAL A 71 -3.05 -8.58 5.66
N LYS A 72 -2.29 -9.34 6.48
CA LYS A 72 -2.87 -10.30 7.42
C LYS A 72 -3.72 -9.66 8.50
N GLY A 73 -3.50 -8.37 8.81
CA GLY A 73 -4.34 -7.61 9.74
C GLY A 73 -4.66 -8.40 11.00
N GLU A 74 -3.61 -8.84 11.69
CA GLU A 74 -3.72 -9.21 13.11
C GLU A 74 -4.01 -7.91 13.87
N THR A 75 -5.27 -7.51 13.78
CA THR A 75 -5.88 -6.43 14.53
C THR A 75 -6.43 -7.14 15.76
N ARG A 76 -5.56 -7.35 16.73
CA ARG A 76 -5.91 -7.61 18.13
C ARG A 76 -5.24 -6.54 18.96
#